data_AF-A0A959H887-F1
#
_entry.id   AF-A0A959H887-F1
#
_cell.length_a   1.000
_cell.length_b   1.000
_cell.length_c   1.000
_cell.angle_alpha   90.00
_cell.angle_beta   90.00
_cell.angle_gamma   90.00
#
_symmetry.space_group_name_H-M   'P 1'
#
loop_
_entity.id
_entity.type
_entity.pdbx_description
1 polymer ?
#
loop_
_entity_poly.entity_id
_entity_poly.type
_entity_poly.pdbx_seq_one_letter_code
_entity_poly.pdbx_strand_id
1 'polypeptide(L)'
;MLGLFYKKTTNTAAVWGVLSSILIALYFKVAPNGWSDSAIFLELPFMNQMFWTWIATMLIIVLISYLENKGADHEKGITLTRELFATGRTFNISAAIICLILVTLYFLFW
;
A
#
# COMPACT_ATOMS: atom_id res chain seq x y z
N MET A 1 -6.32 -0.24 -0.99
CA MET A 1 -5.99 1.14 -0.58
C MET A 1 -6.46 2.16 -1.62
N LEU A 2 -5.83 2.24 -2.79
CA LEU A 2 -6.14 3.31 -3.76
C LEU A 2 -7.59 3.30 -4.27
N GLY A 3 -8.17 2.14 -4.57
CA GLY A 3 -9.59 2.08 -4.98
C GLY A 3 -10.58 2.61 -3.94
N LEU A 4 -10.26 2.52 -2.64
CA LEU A 4 -11.11 3.00 -1.55
C LEU A 4 -10.86 4.48 -1.24
N PHE A 5 -9.60 4.90 -1.20
CA PHE A 5 -9.18 6.21 -0.67
C PHE A 5 -8.71 7.21 -1.74
N TYR A 6 -8.46 6.77 -2.97
CA TYR A 6 -8.04 7.61 -4.09
C TYR A 6 -9.09 7.57 -5.20
N LYS A 7 -10.00 8.55 -5.19
CA LYS A 7 -11.15 8.65 -6.11
C LYS A 7 -10.79 8.70 -7.60
N LYS A 8 -9.53 9.01 -7.91
CA LYS A 8 -9.02 9.10 -9.28
C LYS A 8 -8.61 7.75 -9.85
N THR A 9 -8.53 6.70 -9.01
CA THR A 9 -8.12 5.36 -9.44
C THR A 9 -9.01 4.84 -10.57
N THR A 10 -8.42 4.51 -11.72
CA THR A 10 -9.13 3.93 -12.86
C THR A 10 -9.01 2.40 -12.84
N ASN A 11 -9.96 1.71 -13.47
CA ASN A 11 -9.92 0.25 -13.60
C ASN A 11 -8.69 -0.20 -14.39
N THR A 12 -8.36 0.51 -15.47
CA THR A 12 -7.20 0.26 -16.33
C THR A 12 -5.91 0.35 -15.52
N ALA A 13 -5.75 1.42 -14.74
CA ALA A 13 -4.58 1.59 -13.88
C ALA A 13 -4.46 0.50 -12.83
N ALA A 14 -5.57 0.06 -12.23
CA ALA A 14 -5.56 -1.02 -11.23
C ALA A 14 -5.06 -2.35 -11.83
N VAL A 15 -5.50 -2.70 -13.05
CA VAL A 15 -5.03 -3.90 -13.76
C VAL A 15 -3.53 -3.82 -14.05
N TRP A 16 -3.07 -2.70 -14.61
CA TRP A 16 -1.64 -2.48 -14.87
C TRP A 16 -0.79 -2.47 -13.59
N GLY A 17 -1.32 -1.92 -12.50
CA GLY A 17 -0.71 -1.97 -11.19
C GLY A 17 -0.50 -3.41 -10.70
N VAL A 18 -1.55 -4.24 -10.73
CA VAL A 18 -1.43 -5.64 -10.29
C VAL A 18 -0.46 -6.42 -11.17
N LEU A 19 -0.51 -6.28 -12.50
CA LEU A 19 0.40 -6.98 -13.40
C LEU A 19 1.86 -6.56 -13.18
N SER A 20 2.12 -5.25 -13.08
CA SER A 20 3.47 -4.74 -12.80
C SER A 20 3.98 -5.15 -11.42
N SER A 21 3.11 -5.25 -10.41
CA SER A 21 3.49 -5.67 -9.06
C SER A 21 4.12 -7.07 -9.03
N ILE A 22 3.67 -7.98 -9.88
CA ILE A 22 4.23 -9.34 -9.99
C ILE A 22 5.67 -9.28 -10.50
N LEU A 23 5.93 -8.45 -11.52
CA LEU A 23 7.27 -8.28 -12.09
C LEU A 23 8.23 -7.61 -11.09
N ILE A 24 7.75 -6.59 -10.38
CA ILE A 24 8.52 -5.88 -9.35
C ILE A 24 8.86 -6.82 -8.18
N ALA A 25 7.88 -7.60 -7.71
CA ALA A 25 8.09 -8.57 -6.64
C ALA A 25 9.08 -9.67 -7.06
N LEU A 26 9.00 -10.13 -8.31
CA LEU A 26 9.94 -11.12 -8.84
C LEU A 26 11.36 -10.56 -8.88
N TYR A 27 11.55 -9.32 -9.36
CA TYR A 27 12.84 -8.63 -9.32
C TYR A 27 13.47 -8.62 -7.92
N PHE A 28 12.70 -8.27 -6.88
CA PHE A 28 13.21 -8.26 -5.50
C PHE A 28 13.53 -9.65 -4.93
N LYS A 29 12.98 -10.72 -5.52
CA LYS A 29 13.22 -12.10 -5.09
C LYS A 29 14.43 -12.75 -5.76
N VAL A 30 14.98 -12.19 -6.84
CA VAL A 30 16.07 -12.82 -7.61
C VAL A 30 17.35 -12.97 -6.78
N ALA A 31 17.85 -11.87 -6.18
CA ALA A 31 19.08 -11.92 -5.38
C ALA A 31 18.91 -12.75 -4.10
N PRO A 32 17.89 -12.53 -3.25
CA PRO A 32 17.71 -13.31 -2.01
C PRO A 32 17.51 -14.81 -2.22
N ASN A 33 17.04 -15.24 -3.38
CA ASN A 33 16.88 -16.66 -3.72
C ASN A 33 18.11 -17.26 -4.46
N GLY A 34 19.17 -16.47 -4.68
CA GLY A 34 20.39 -16.93 -5.36
C GLY A 34 20.17 -17.29 -6.84
N TRP A 35 19.19 -16.69 -7.51
CA TRP A 35 18.91 -16.98 -8.92
C TRP A 35 19.86 -16.26 -9.88
N SER A 36 20.49 -15.16 -9.43
CA SER A 36 21.49 -14.41 -10.19
C SER A 36 22.41 -13.62 -9.27
N ASP A 37 23.71 -13.63 -9.54
CA ASP A 37 24.75 -12.89 -8.79
C ASP A 37 25.02 -11.49 -9.37
N SER A 38 24.16 -11.01 -10.27
CA SER A 38 24.34 -9.69 -10.88
C SER A 38 24.07 -8.57 -9.87
N ALA A 39 24.96 -7.56 -9.84
CA ALA A 39 24.87 -6.40 -8.94
C ALA A 39 23.62 -5.53 -9.15
N ILE A 40 22.82 -5.80 -10.19
CA ILE A 40 21.54 -5.12 -10.45
C ILE A 40 20.43 -5.56 -9.50
N PHE A 41 20.57 -6.70 -8.81
CA PHE A 41 19.56 -7.24 -7.91
C PHE A 41 19.92 -6.91 -6.46
N LEU A 42 18.96 -6.31 -5.74
CA LEU A 42 19.16 -5.89 -4.36
C LEU A 42 18.84 -7.03 -3.39
N GLU A 43 19.75 -7.29 -2.45
CA GLU A 43 19.52 -8.22 -1.36
C GLU A 43 18.85 -7.48 -0.19
N LEU A 44 17.53 -7.64 -0.07
CA LEU A 44 16.72 -6.99 0.97
C LEU A 44 15.96 -8.05 1.78
N PRO A 45 15.70 -7.84 3.08
CA PRO A 45 14.78 -8.68 3.84
C PRO A 45 13.36 -8.67 3.25
N PHE A 46 12.65 -9.80 3.36
CA PHE A 46 11.31 -9.97 2.79
C PHE A 46 10.33 -8.82 3.13
N MET A 47 10.31 -8.34 4.37
CA MET A 47 9.42 -7.24 4.78
C MET A 47 9.70 -5.96 3.99
N ASN A 48 10.97 -5.64 3.74
CA ASN A 48 11.36 -4.48 2.94
C ASN A 48 10.98 -4.66 1.48
N GLN A 49 11.14 -5.87 0.91
CA GLN A 49 10.73 -6.17 -0.45
C GLN A 49 9.22 -5.94 -0.65
N MET A 50 8.41 -6.41 0.29
CA MET A 50 6.95 -6.24 0.26
C MET A 50 6.56 -4.75 0.34
N PHE A 51 7.21 -4.00 1.22
CA PHE A 51 6.99 -2.56 1.35
C PHE A 51 7.32 -1.81 0.04
N TRP A 52 8.49 -2.07 -0.56
CA TRP A 52 8.89 -1.43 -1.81
C TRP A 52 7.99 -1.81 -2.99
N THR A 53 7.59 -3.07 -3.07
CA THR A 53 6.64 -3.54 -4.09
C THR A 53 5.31 -2.80 -3.96
N TRP A 54 4.81 -2.63 -2.73
CA TRP A 54 3.57 -1.91 -2.47
C TRP A 54 3.66 -0.44 -2.87
N ILE A 55 4.73 0.27 -2.51
CA ILE A 55 4.95 1.67 -2.89
C ILE A 55 5.04 1.82 -4.42
N ALA A 56 5.85 1.00 -5.09
CA ALA A 56 6.02 1.06 -6.54
C ALA A 56 4.70 0.78 -7.28
N THR A 57 3.94 -0.22 -6.83
CA THR A 57 2.63 -0.55 -7.39
C THR A 57 1.65 0.61 -7.24
N MET A 58 1.60 1.24 -6.06
CA MET A 58 0.76 2.42 -5.86
C MET A 58 1.15 3.57 -6.78
N LEU A 59 2.45 3.83 -6.94
CA LEU A 59 2.96 4.89 -7.81
C LEU A 59 2.52 4.66 -9.26
N ILE A 60 2.63 3.43 -9.77
CA ILE A 60 2.18 3.08 -11.12
C ILE A 60 0.68 3.33 -11.29
N ILE A 61 -0.14 2.86 -10.34
CA ILE A 61 -1.60 3.06 -10.39
C ILE A 61 -1.94 4.55 -10.38
N VAL A 62 -1.28 5.34 -9.53
CA VAL A 62 -1.50 6.79 -9.43
C VAL A 62 -1.12 7.50 -10.73
N LEU A 63 0.04 7.18 -11.31
CA LEU A 63 0.50 7.80 -12.56
C LEU A 63 -0.42 7.48 -13.73
N ILE A 64 -0.76 6.20 -13.94
CA ILE A 64 -1.63 5.81 -15.06
C ILE A 64 -3.01 6.44 -14.89
N SER A 65 -3.57 6.39 -13.67
CA SER A 65 -4.86 7.00 -13.37
C SER A 65 -4.87 8.51 -13.63
N TYR A 66 -3.79 9.20 -13.24
CA TYR A 66 -3.64 10.63 -13.44
C TYR A 66 -3.52 10.98 -14.92
N LEU A 67 -2.76 10.21 -15.70
CA LEU A 67 -2.61 10.43 -17.15
C LEU A 67 -3.91 10.16 -17.91
N GLU A 68 -4.65 9.13 -17.53
CA GLU A 68 -5.91 8.72 -18.19
C GLU A 68 -7.01 9.77 -17.99
N ASN A 69 -7.22 10.22 -16.75
CA ASN A 69 -8.30 11.16 -16.42
C ASN A 69 -7.83 12.60 -16.19
N LYS A 70 -6.56 12.91 -16.48
CA LYS A 70 -5.93 14.23 -16.27
C LYS A 70 -6.18 14.80 -14.86
N GLY A 71 -6.20 13.92 -13.87
CA GLY A 71 -6.47 14.28 -12.48
C GLY A 71 -7.95 14.53 -12.14
N ALA A 72 -8.91 14.25 -13.03
CA ALA A 72 -10.33 14.22 -12.67
C ALA A 72 -10.66 13.00 -11.79
N ASP A 73 -11.72 13.13 -10.99
CA ASP A 73 -12.24 12.01 -10.21
C ASP A 73 -12.92 11.00 -11.16
N HIS A 74 -12.70 9.71 -10.92
CA HIS A 74 -13.29 8.66 -11.75
C HIS A 74 -14.77 8.48 -11.39
N GLU A 75 -15.63 8.19 -12.38
CA GLU A 75 -17.09 8.05 -12.19
C GLU A 75 -17.45 7.00 -11.12
N LYS A 76 -16.68 5.92 -11.06
CA LYS A 76 -16.82 4.84 -10.05
C LYS A 76 -16.06 5.09 -8.75
N GLY A 77 -15.55 6.30 -8.54
CA GLY A 77 -14.82 6.67 -7.33
C GLY A 77 -15.75 6.68 -6.11
N ILE A 78 -15.30 6.06 -5.01
CA ILE A 78 -16.12 5.98 -3.79
C ILE A 78 -16.17 7.35 -3.11
N THR A 79 -17.38 7.85 -2.87
CA THR A 79 -17.61 9.08 -2.11
C THR A 79 -17.48 8.81 -0.62
N LEU A 80 -16.29 9.01 -0.08
CA LEU A 80 -16.06 8.97 1.35
C LEU A 80 -16.60 10.23 2.04
N THR A 81 -17.45 10.05 3.04
CA THR A 81 -17.95 11.10 3.93
C THR A 81 -17.36 10.93 5.33
N ARG A 82 -17.30 12.02 6.10
CA ARG A 82 -16.75 12.01 7.46
C ARG A 82 -17.54 11.08 8.40
N GLU A 83 -18.85 10.98 8.19
CA GLU A 83 -19.75 10.17 9.01
C GLU A 83 -19.44 8.67 8.92
N LEU A 84 -18.94 8.17 7.78
CA LEU A 84 -18.53 6.77 7.61
C LEU A 84 -17.40 6.36 8.55
N PHE A 85 -16.60 7.33 9.02
CA PHE A 85 -15.48 7.10 9.94
C PHE A 85 -15.81 7.54 11.37
N ALA A 86 -17.03 8.03 11.63
CA ALA A 86 -17.43 8.42 12.97
C ALA A 86 -17.62 7.18 13.84
N THR A 87 -16.86 7.12 14.93
CA THR A 87 -16.85 6.00 15.88
C THR A 87 -17.43 6.41 17.23
N GLY A 88 -18.09 5.46 17.91
CA GLY A 88 -18.68 5.69 19.22
C GLY A 88 -17.64 5.89 20.33
N ARG A 89 -18.04 6.56 21.42
CA ARG A 89 -17.17 6.86 22.58
C ARG A 89 -16.52 5.60 23.17
N THR A 90 -17.29 4.51 23.29
CA THR A 90 -16.78 3.23 23.84
C THR A 90 -15.68 2.65 22.95
N PHE A 91 -15.86 2.65 21.62
CA PHE A 91 -14.85 2.17 20.69
C PHE A 91 -13.55 3.00 20.81
N ASN A 92 -13.66 4.32 20.87
CA ASN A 92 -12.50 5.21 20.94
C ASN A 92 -11.68 5.01 22.22
N ILE A 93 -12.35 4.88 23.37
CA ILE A 93 -11.68 4.61 24.65
C ILE A 93 -10.98 3.26 24.60
N SER A 94 -11.67 2.21 24.14
CA SER A 94 -11.09 0.87 24.03
C SER A 94 -9.90 0.82 23.07
N ALA A 95 -9.98 1.47 21.90
CA ALA A 95 -8.89 1.54 20.94
C ALA A 95 -7.66 2.25 21.53
N ALA A 96 -7.87 3.36 22.27
CA ALA A 96 -6.79 4.07 22.94
C ALA A 96 -6.09 3.20 24.00
N ILE A 97 -6.86 2.44 24.79
CA ILE A 97 -6.31 1.49 25.78
C ILE A 97 -5.46 0.41 25.09
N ILE A 98 -5.94 -0.17 23.98
CA ILE A 98 -5.19 -1.17 23.21
C ILE A 98 -3.87 -0.57 22.70
N CYS A 99 -3.90 0.64 22.14
CA CYS A 99 -2.68 1.33 21.71
C CYS A 99 -1.70 1.55 22.87
N LEU A 100 -2.19 1.92 24.06
CA LEU A 100 -1.36 2.16 25.24
C LEU A 100 -0.72 0.86 25.76
N ILE A 101 -1.46 -0.25 25.74
CA ILE A 101 -0.92 -1.57 26.06
C ILE A 101 0.19 -1.92 25.07
N LEU A 102 -0.03 -1.75 23.76
CA LEU A 102 0.97 -2.03 22.73
C LEU A 102 2.24 -1.19 22.93
N VAL A 103 2.10 0.12 23.16
CA VAL A 103 3.24 1.02 23.44
C VAL A 103 4.01 0.55 24.68
N THR A 104 3.30 0.18 25.76
CA THR A 104 3.93 -0.31 26.98
C THR A 104 4.71 -1.59 26.74
N LEU A 105 4.13 -2.56 26.03
CA LEU A 105 4.80 -3.82 25.70
C LEU A 105 6.06 -3.58 24.86
N TYR A 106 5.96 -2.77 23.80
CA TYR A 106 7.12 -2.44 22.97
C TYR A 106 8.18 -1.66 23.74
N PHE A 107 7.81 -0.80 24.68
CA PHE A 107 8.77 -0.06 25.52
C PHE A 107 9.48 -0.96 26.54
N LEU A 108 8.79 -1.91 27.14
CA LEU A 108 9.35 -2.80 28.17
C LEU A 108 10.26 -3.90 27.61
N PHE A 109 9.97 -4.38 26.39
CA PHE A 109 10.67 -5.51 25.76
C PHE A 109 11.66 -5.10 24.67
N TRP A 110 11.78 -3.80 24.40
CA TRP A 110 12.84 -3.26 23.54
C TRP A 110 14.10 -2.99 24.36
#